data_AF-X1I588-F1
#
_entry.id   AF-X1I588-F1
#
_cell.length_a   1.000
_cell.length_b   1.000
_cell.length_c   1.000
_cell.angle_alpha   90.00
_cell.angle_beta   90.00
_cell.angle_gamma   90.00
#
_symmetry.space_group_name_H-M   'P 1'
#
loop_
_entity.id
_entity.type
_entity.pdbx_description
1 polymer ?
#
loop_
_entity_poly.entity_id
_entity_poly.type
_entity_poly.pdbx_seq_one_letter_code
_entity_poly.pdbx_strand_id
1 'polypeptide(L)'
;MNMKQPRVVPITILSGWVIIGKIIDYHKIPFYPFVVLALVMGFIKVFVLMADNYFMTIHSYSKIAIGNILGFVISSGVSIVLIYYFKFGVLGRIVGVFLGTIFLFIFFYINYIKNTVIKFNKNYLTDSLNIGLPVMLGTITGTILNYSDRFVLSKYLTMDIVGTYSLAYTGGMALSS
;
A
#
# COMPACT_ATOMS: atom_id res chain seq x y z
N MET A 1 -18.52 -21.32 38.93
CA MET A 1 -19.95 -20.96 38.83
C MET A 1 -20.06 -19.49 38.50
N ASN A 2 -20.21 -19.13 37.22
CA ASN A 2 -21.26 -18.27 36.66
C ASN A 2 -20.84 -17.82 35.25
N MET A 3 -21.46 -18.45 34.24
CA MET A 3 -21.33 -18.10 32.84
C MET A 3 -22.26 -16.92 32.55
N LYS A 4 -21.74 -15.86 31.92
CA LYS A 4 -22.54 -14.92 31.12
C LYS A 4 -21.74 -14.47 29.91
N GLN A 5 -21.86 -15.23 28.82
CA GLN A 5 -22.09 -14.64 27.50
C GLN A 5 -23.60 -14.73 27.25
N PRO A 6 -24.21 -13.76 26.56
CA PRO A 6 -24.24 -13.89 25.11
C PRO A 6 -24.15 -12.53 24.39
N ARG A 7 -23.29 -12.45 23.37
CA ARG A 7 -23.56 -11.57 22.25
C ARG A 7 -23.16 -12.31 20.99
N VAL A 8 -24.18 -12.85 20.34
CA VAL A 8 -24.13 -13.48 19.02
C VAL A 8 -23.47 -12.52 18.03
N VAL A 9 -22.19 -12.76 17.75
CA VAL A 9 -21.48 -12.13 16.63
C VAL A 9 -21.84 -12.95 15.39
N PRO A 10 -22.32 -12.32 14.30
CA PRO A 10 -22.80 -13.05 13.15
C PRO A 10 -21.69 -13.91 12.52
N ILE A 11 -22.05 -15.17 12.27
CA ILE A 11 -21.22 -16.30 11.81
C ILE A 11 -20.45 -16.01 10.50
N THR A 12 -20.79 -14.94 9.78
CA THR A 12 -20.11 -14.49 8.56
C THR A 12 -18.76 -13.79 8.80
N ILE A 13 -18.51 -13.25 10.00
CA ILE A 13 -17.24 -12.57 10.32
C ILE A 13 -16.20 -13.57 10.84
N LEU A 14 -16.65 -14.68 11.44
CA LEU A 14 -15.76 -15.73 11.94
C LEU A 14 -15.05 -16.51 10.83
N SER A 15 -15.70 -16.71 9.68
CA SER A 15 -15.07 -17.45 8.56
C SER A 15 -13.87 -16.68 7.98
N GLY A 16 -13.97 -15.35 7.84
CA GLY A 16 -12.87 -14.50 7.40
C GLY A 16 -11.69 -14.50 8.38
N TRP A 17 -11.96 -14.40 9.67
CA TRP A 17 -10.91 -14.41 10.72
C TRP A 17 -10.18 -15.76 10.82
N VAL A 18 -10.89 -16.88 10.66
CA VAL A 18 -10.30 -18.23 10.69
C VAL A 18 -9.49 -18.53 9.42
N ILE A 19 -9.93 -18.05 8.25
CA ILE A 19 -9.18 -18.20 6.99
C ILE A 19 -7.91 -17.36 7.05
N ILE A 20 -7.99 -16.09 7.46
CA ILE A 20 -6.84 -15.17 7.56
C ILE A 20 -5.84 -15.64 8.63
N GLY A 21 -6.33 -16.09 9.80
CA GLY A 21 -5.48 -16.54 10.92
C GLY A 21 -4.75 -17.86 10.69
N LYS A 22 -5.23 -18.72 9.79
CA LYS A 22 -4.59 -20.00 9.43
C LYS A 22 -3.67 -19.89 8.20
N ILE A 23 -3.74 -18.76 7.50
CA ILE A 23 -3.03 -18.46 6.24
C ILE A 23 -1.82 -17.58 6.52
N ILE A 24 -1.97 -16.60 7.41
CA ILE A 24 -0.90 -15.67 7.77
C ILE A 24 -0.24 -16.21 9.03
N ASP A 25 0.94 -16.80 8.86
CA ASP A 25 1.81 -17.22 9.95
C ASP A 25 2.39 -15.96 10.63
N TYR A 26 1.55 -15.24 11.38
CA TYR A 26 1.86 -13.93 12.00
C TYR A 26 3.09 -13.98 12.92
N HIS A 27 3.59 -15.16 13.28
CA HIS A 27 4.73 -15.37 14.16
C HIS A 27 6.09 -15.18 13.46
N LYS A 28 6.14 -15.05 12.12
CA LYS A 28 7.41 -14.94 11.37
C LYS A 28 7.91 -13.51 11.15
N ILE A 29 7.10 -12.48 11.39
CA ILE A 29 7.49 -11.07 11.19
C ILE A 29 7.25 -10.29 12.49
N PRO A 30 8.27 -9.62 13.06
CA PRO A 30 8.06 -8.82 14.24
C PRO A 30 7.13 -7.64 13.90
N PHE A 31 6.06 -7.48 14.70
CA PHE A 31 5.03 -6.46 14.47
C PHE A 31 5.62 -5.05 14.36
N TYR A 32 6.58 -4.74 15.25
CA TYR A 32 7.41 -3.56 15.19
C TYR A 32 8.78 -3.90 14.58
N PRO A 33 9.31 -3.10 13.64
CA PRO A 33 8.79 -1.83 13.12
C PRO A 33 7.88 -1.95 11.89
N PHE A 34 7.73 -3.15 11.31
CA PHE A 34 7.24 -3.31 9.94
C PHE A 34 5.77 -2.94 9.74
N VAL A 35 4.86 -3.41 10.61
CA VAL A 35 3.42 -3.16 10.46
C VAL A 35 3.10 -1.69 10.72
N VAL A 36 3.73 -1.10 11.72
CA VAL A 36 3.57 0.33 12.06
C VAL A 36 4.00 1.20 10.89
N LEU A 37 5.19 0.94 10.30
CA LEU A 37 5.65 1.68 9.13
C LEU A 37 4.70 1.53 7.95
N ALA A 38 4.18 0.33 7.68
CA ALA A 38 3.23 0.11 6.61
C ALA A 38 1.91 0.89 6.79
N LEU A 39 1.39 0.97 8.02
CA LEU A 39 0.18 1.74 8.34
C LEU A 39 0.41 3.25 8.15
N VAL A 40 1.52 3.78 8.68
CA VAL A 40 1.88 5.19 8.53
C VAL A 40 2.10 5.53 7.05
N MET A 41 2.79 4.67 6.31
CA MET A 41 2.98 4.80 4.87
C MET A 41 1.65 4.81 4.13
N GLY A 42 0.75 3.87 4.43
CA GLY A 42 -0.57 3.80 3.83
C GLY A 42 -1.36 5.08 4.05
N PHE A 43 -1.34 5.61 5.27
CA PHE A 43 -1.99 6.88 5.60
C PHE A 43 -1.43 8.06 4.80
N ILE A 44 -0.10 8.22 4.76
CA ILE A 44 0.55 9.30 3.98
C ILE A 44 0.22 9.16 2.48
N LYS A 45 0.22 7.93 1.95
CA LYS A 45 -0.10 7.66 0.54
C LYS A 45 -1.50 8.10 0.13
N VAL A 46 -2.48 8.10 1.05
CA VAL A 46 -3.82 8.63 0.74
C VAL A 46 -3.74 10.10 0.32
N PHE A 47 -2.96 10.92 1.04
CA PHE A 47 -2.79 12.33 0.69
C PHE A 47 -2.00 12.53 -0.61
N VAL A 48 -0.96 11.72 -0.84
CA VAL A 48 -0.21 11.72 -2.10
C VAL A 48 -1.15 11.41 -3.26
N LEU A 49 -1.96 10.36 -3.13
CA LEU A 49 -2.93 9.94 -4.15
C LEU A 49 -3.97 11.02 -4.44
N MET A 50 -4.49 11.70 -3.40
CA MET A 50 -5.42 12.81 -3.58
C MET A 50 -4.77 13.98 -4.35
N ALA A 51 -3.54 14.35 -4.00
CA ALA A 51 -2.81 15.40 -4.69
C ALA A 51 -2.48 15.02 -6.14
N ASP A 52 -2.07 13.77 -6.40
CA ASP A 52 -1.82 13.25 -7.74
C ASP A 52 -3.07 13.30 -8.61
N ASN A 53 -4.21 12.82 -8.10
CA ASN A 53 -5.49 12.87 -8.82
C ASN A 53 -5.88 14.32 -9.15
N TYR A 54 -5.63 15.26 -8.24
CA TYR A 54 -5.83 16.68 -8.50
C TYR A 54 -4.94 17.18 -9.64
N PHE A 55 -3.63 16.94 -9.59
CA PHE A 55 -2.70 17.35 -10.65
C PHE A 55 -3.03 16.70 -11.99
N MET A 56 -3.56 15.47 -11.98
CA MET A 56 -3.99 14.76 -13.17
C MET A 56 -5.24 15.40 -13.78
N THR A 57 -6.19 15.83 -12.94
CA THR A 57 -7.40 16.54 -13.35
C THR A 57 -7.08 17.91 -13.97
N ILE A 58 -6.08 18.62 -13.44
CA ILE A 58 -5.62 19.90 -14.01
C ILE A 58 -4.54 19.75 -15.10
N HIS A 59 -4.40 18.53 -15.67
CA HIS A 59 -3.48 18.19 -16.76
C HIS A 59 -2.00 18.57 -16.55
N SER A 60 -1.56 18.64 -15.29
CA SER A 60 -0.17 18.93 -14.93
C SER A 60 0.70 17.67 -14.96
N TYR A 61 0.61 16.89 -16.05
CA TYR A 61 1.24 15.57 -16.18
C TYR A 61 2.75 15.60 -15.99
N SER A 62 3.43 16.66 -16.46
CA SER A 62 4.87 16.80 -16.29
C SER A 62 5.29 16.87 -14.82
N LYS A 63 4.50 17.55 -13.97
CA LYS A 63 4.80 17.64 -12.54
C LYS A 63 4.65 16.27 -11.87
N ILE A 64 3.63 15.52 -12.25
CA ILE A 64 3.39 14.16 -11.74
C ILE A 64 4.54 13.23 -12.16
N ALA A 65 4.89 13.24 -13.45
CA ALA A 65 5.97 12.41 -13.99
C ALA A 65 7.30 12.71 -13.30
N ILE A 66 7.68 13.99 -13.21
CA ILE A 66 8.92 14.42 -12.54
C ILE A 66 8.90 14.02 -11.06
N GLY A 67 7.80 14.28 -10.36
CA GLY A 67 7.65 13.93 -8.96
C GLY A 67 7.82 12.42 -8.74
N ASN A 68 7.12 11.60 -9.53
CA ASN A 68 7.18 10.14 -9.44
C ASN A 68 8.56 9.58 -9.80
N ILE A 69 9.24 10.13 -10.80
CA ILE A 69 10.62 9.74 -11.15
C ILE A 69 11.55 10.08 -9.98
N LEU A 70 11.47 11.29 -9.43
CA LEU A 70 12.28 11.69 -8.29
C LEU A 70 11.98 10.84 -7.05
N GLY A 71 10.71 10.58 -6.75
CA GLY A 71 10.30 9.70 -5.66
C GLY A 71 10.81 8.27 -5.83
N PHE A 72 10.80 7.74 -7.06
CA PHE A 72 11.37 6.44 -7.39
C PHE A 72 12.90 6.43 -7.19
N VAL A 73 13.61 7.45 -7.68
CA VAL A 73 15.06 7.57 -7.54
C VAL A 73 15.45 7.69 -6.07
N ILE A 74 14.76 8.52 -5.29
CA ILE A 74 15.00 8.66 -3.84
C ILE A 74 14.71 7.34 -3.13
N SER A 75 13.55 6.73 -3.38
CA SER A 75 13.19 5.49 -2.70
C SER A 75 14.17 4.35 -3.00
N SER A 76 14.57 4.18 -4.25
CA SER A 76 15.51 3.15 -4.68
C SER A 76 16.93 3.47 -4.23
N GLY A 77 17.39 4.70 -4.39
CA GLY A 77 18.72 5.14 -3.98
C GLY A 77 18.93 4.99 -2.47
N VAL A 78 18.00 5.48 -1.66
CA VAL A 78 18.05 5.31 -0.20
C VAL A 78 17.97 3.83 0.19
N SER A 79 17.10 3.05 -0.46
CA SER A 79 17.03 1.60 -0.20
C SER A 79 18.39 0.93 -0.42
N ILE A 80 19.04 1.21 -1.56
CA ILE A 80 20.34 0.63 -1.91
C ILE A 80 21.40 1.03 -0.90
N VAL A 81 21.46 2.32 -0.51
CA VAL A 81 22.42 2.81 0.48
C VAL A 81 22.24 2.12 1.84
N LEU A 82 21.00 2.01 2.32
CA LEU A 82 20.70 1.36 3.61
C LEU A 82 20.94 -0.15 3.59
N ILE A 83 20.73 -0.81 2.45
CA ILE A 83 20.97 -2.24 2.31
C ILE A 83 22.48 -2.51 2.24
N TYR A 84 23.21 -1.79 1.40
CA TYR A 84 24.62 -2.06 1.13
C TYR A 84 25.55 -1.59 2.24
N TYR A 85 25.42 -0.33 2.69
CA TYR A 85 26.33 0.25 3.69
C TYR A 85 25.91 -0.11 5.12
N PHE A 86 24.61 -0.05 5.43
CA PHE A 86 24.11 -0.26 6.79
C PHE A 86 23.63 -1.69 7.07
N LYS A 87 23.59 -2.57 6.04
CA LYS A 87 23.17 -3.98 6.15
C LYS A 87 21.80 -4.18 6.80
N PHE A 88 20.90 -3.20 6.67
CA PHE A 88 19.55 -3.27 7.24
C PHE A 88 18.59 -4.22 6.50
N GLY A 89 19.03 -4.86 5.42
CA GLY A 89 18.23 -5.86 4.68
C GLY A 89 16.84 -5.34 4.31
N VAL A 90 15.79 -6.09 4.70
CA VAL A 90 14.38 -5.74 4.43
C VAL A 90 13.99 -4.38 5.03
N LEU A 91 14.52 -4.03 6.21
CA LEU A 91 14.24 -2.75 6.85
C LEU A 91 14.77 -1.58 6.01
N GLY A 92 15.95 -1.74 5.40
CA GLY A 92 16.52 -0.74 4.50
C GLY A 92 15.62 -0.45 3.30
N ARG A 93 14.99 -1.47 2.73
CA ARG A 93 14.01 -1.30 1.65
C ARG A 93 12.77 -0.53 2.12
N ILE A 94 12.21 -0.92 3.27
CA ILE A 94 10.98 -0.29 3.78
C ILE A 94 11.21 1.18 4.12
N VAL A 95 12.33 1.51 4.77
CA VAL A 95 12.70 2.88 5.10
C VAL A 95 12.96 3.70 3.83
N GLY A 96 13.61 3.12 2.80
CA GLY A 96 13.79 3.80 1.52
C GLY A 96 12.46 4.16 0.86
N VAL A 97 11.51 3.22 0.79
CA VAL A 97 10.16 3.50 0.24
C VAL A 97 9.41 4.51 1.10
N PHE A 98 9.54 4.47 2.42
CA PHE A 98 8.95 5.45 3.33
C PHE A 98 9.46 6.86 3.04
N LEU A 99 10.78 7.04 2.91
CA LEU A 99 11.38 8.34 2.61
C LEU A 99 11.00 8.87 1.23
N GLY A 100 10.93 8.00 0.21
CA GLY A 100 10.39 8.39 -1.10
C GLY A 100 8.93 8.82 -1.03
N THR A 101 8.11 8.15 -0.21
CA THR A 101 6.71 8.51 0.01
C THR A 101 6.59 9.87 0.72
N ILE A 102 7.43 10.13 1.73
CA ILE A 102 7.48 11.44 2.41
C ILE A 102 7.88 12.53 1.43
N PHE A 103 8.87 12.27 0.57
CA PHE A 103 9.27 13.22 -0.46
C PHE A 103 8.10 13.56 -1.38
N LEU A 104 7.39 12.56 -1.91
CA LEU A 104 6.21 12.78 -2.77
C LEU A 104 5.11 13.55 -2.04
N PHE A 105 4.88 13.22 -0.77
CA PHE A 105 3.93 13.95 0.07
C PHE A 105 4.31 15.43 0.16
N ILE A 106 5.55 15.75 0.52
CA ILE A 106 6.02 17.14 0.60
C ILE A 106 5.91 17.83 -0.77
N PHE A 107 6.34 17.17 -1.84
CA PHE A 107 6.39 17.73 -3.19
C PHE A 107 4.99 18.05 -3.75
N PHE A 108 4.03 17.13 -3.63
CA PHE A 108 2.68 17.30 -4.16
C PHE A 108 1.74 17.98 -3.19
N TYR A 109 1.73 17.56 -1.92
CA TYR A 109 0.72 18.01 -0.96
C TYR A 109 0.88 19.49 -0.59
N ILE A 110 2.11 20.00 -0.48
CA ILE A 110 2.34 21.44 -0.22
C ILE A 110 1.81 22.31 -1.38
N ASN A 111 1.96 21.85 -2.62
CA ASN A 111 1.46 22.59 -3.78
C ASN A 111 -0.07 22.46 -3.89
N TYR A 112 -0.62 21.31 -3.51
CA TYR A 112 -2.05 21.05 -3.48
C TYR A 112 -2.78 21.92 -2.44
N ILE A 113 -2.29 21.95 -1.19
CA ILE A 113 -3.00 22.62 -0.09
C ILE A 113 -3.08 24.15 -0.28
N LYS A 114 -2.07 24.75 -0.93
CA LYS A 114 -2.03 26.19 -1.24
C LYS A 114 -3.18 26.64 -2.15
N ASN A 115 -3.66 25.73 -3.00
CA ASN A 115 -4.68 26.03 -4.00
C ASN A 115 -6.06 25.46 -3.62
N THR A 116 -6.17 24.84 -2.44
CA THR A 116 -7.39 24.15 -2.01
C THR A 116 -8.16 24.99 -1.00
N VAL A 117 -9.43 25.26 -1.31
CA VAL A 117 -10.36 25.87 -0.36
C VAL A 117 -11.21 24.76 0.27
N ILE A 118 -11.16 24.65 1.59
CA ILE A 118 -11.94 23.64 2.32
C ILE A 118 -13.40 24.09 2.34
N LYS A 119 -14.26 23.39 1.58
CA LYS A 119 -15.71 23.55 1.63
C LYS A 119 -16.36 22.19 1.82
N PHE A 120 -17.16 22.07 2.86
CA PHE A 120 -17.91 20.84 3.11
C PHE A 120 -19.22 20.87 2.33
N ASN A 121 -19.45 19.84 1.51
CA ASN A 121 -20.71 19.65 0.81
C ASN A 121 -21.09 18.17 0.87
N LYS A 122 -22.27 17.90 1.44
CA LYS A 122 -22.77 16.54 1.60
C LYS A 122 -22.99 15.82 0.27
N ASN A 123 -23.40 16.54 -0.78
CA ASN A 123 -23.62 15.97 -2.11
C ASN A 123 -22.30 15.48 -2.71
N TYR A 124 -21.25 16.31 -2.67
CA TYR A 124 -19.91 15.89 -3.13
C TYR A 124 -19.34 14.73 -2.31
N LEU A 125 -19.66 14.65 -1.02
CA LEU A 125 -19.26 13.51 -0.20
C LEU A 125 -19.95 12.21 -0.66
N THR A 126 -21.28 12.22 -0.88
CA THR A 126 -22.00 11.05 -1.37
C THR A 126 -21.56 10.63 -2.76
N ASP A 127 -21.33 11.59 -3.66
CA ASP A 127 -20.89 11.31 -5.02
C ASP A 127 -19.48 10.70 -5.02
N SER A 128 -18.56 11.26 -4.21
CA SER A 128 -17.21 10.73 -4.05
C SER A 128 -17.21 9.33 -3.45
N LEU A 129 -18.12 9.03 -2.51
CA LEU A 129 -18.25 7.68 -1.94
C LEU A 129 -18.83 6.69 -2.96
N ASN A 130 -19.83 7.09 -3.74
CA ASN A 130 -20.42 6.23 -4.77
C ASN A 130 -19.41 5.83 -5.85
N ILE A 131 -18.46 6.72 -6.18
CA ILE A 131 -17.36 6.40 -7.10
C ILE A 131 -16.23 5.67 -6.38
N GLY A 132 -15.86 6.14 -5.18
CA GLY A 132 -14.70 5.64 -4.44
C GLY A 132 -14.88 4.22 -3.90
N LEU A 133 -16.08 3.84 -3.41
CA LEU A 133 -16.31 2.49 -2.86
C LEU A 133 -16.08 1.39 -3.90
N PRO A 134 -16.72 1.42 -5.09
CA PRO A 134 -16.49 0.42 -6.12
C PRO A 134 -15.02 0.34 -6.56
N VAL A 135 -14.39 1.49 -6.75
CA VAL A 135 -12.97 1.57 -7.14
C VAL A 135 -12.08 0.93 -6.08
N MET A 136 -12.29 1.27 -4.80
CA MET A 136 -11.55 0.69 -3.68
C MET A 136 -11.69 -0.84 -3.63
N LEU A 137 -12.92 -1.35 -3.77
CA LEU A 137 -13.17 -2.80 -3.78
C LEU A 137 -12.46 -3.49 -4.96
N GLY A 138 -12.49 -2.87 -6.14
CA GLY A 138 -11.75 -3.34 -7.31
C GLY A 138 -10.24 -3.40 -7.04
N THR A 139 -9.66 -2.36 -6.45
CA THR A 139 -8.23 -2.31 -6.11
C THR A 139 -7.85 -3.36 -5.06
N ILE A 140 -8.68 -3.56 -4.02
CA ILE A 140 -8.45 -4.59 -3.01
C ILE A 140 -8.49 -5.98 -3.63
N THR A 141 -9.50 -6.26 -4.45
CA THR A 141 -9.65 -7.55 -5.15
C THR A 141 -8.46 -7.82 -6.06
N GLY A 142 -8.08 -6.84 -6.88
CA GLY A 142 -6.90 -6.95 -7.75
C GLY A 142 -5.61 -7.19 -6.94
N THR A 143 -5.45 -6.52 -5.81
CA THR A 143 -4.30 -6.74 -4.90
C THR A 143 -4.31 -8.16 -4.34
N ILE A 144 -5.45 -8.66 -3.87
CA ILE A 144 -5.59 -10.02 -3.36
C ILE A 144 -5.21 -11.03 -4.44
N LEU A 145 -5.72 -10.87 -5.66
CA LEU A 145 -5.40 -11.75 -6.79
C LEU A 145 -3.89 -11.74 -7.10
N ASN A 146 -3.28 -10.56 -7.18
CA ASN A 146 -1.83 -10.40 -7.41
C ASN A 146 -0.95 -11.11 -6.36
N TYR A 147 -1.39 -11.15 -5.11
CA TYR A 147 -0.65 -11.83 -4.03
C TYR A 147 -1.09 -13.30 -3.83
N SER A 148 -2.25 -13.70 -4.35
CA SER A 148 -2.80 -15.05 -4.20
C SER A 148 -1.86 -16.10 -4.77
N ASP A 149 -1.37 -15.90 -6.00
CA ASP A 149 -0.47 -16.87 -6.65
C ASP A 149 0.82 -17.06 -5.84
N ARG A 150 1.42 -15.96 -5.38
CA ARG A 150 2.63 -16.00 -4.54
C ARG A 150 2.38 -16.67 -3.19
N PHE A 151 1.19 -16.47 -2.64
CA PHE A 151 0.79 -17.09 -1.39
C PHE A 151 0.59 -18.60 -1.52
N VAL A 152 -0.01 -19.05 -2.61
CA VAL A 152 -0.13 -20.48 -2.90
C VAL A 152 1.26 -21.08 -3.13
N LEU A 153 2.08 -20.47 -3.98
CA LEU A 153 3.43 -20.94 -4.29
C LEU A 153 4.32 -21.04 -3.04
N SER A 154 4.22 -20.10 -2.10
CA SER A 154 5.02 -20.13 -0.86
C SER A 154 4.68 -21.27 0.10
N LYS A 155 3.53 -21.92 -0.06
CA LYS A 155 3.19 -23.15 0.68
C LYS A 155 3.78 -24.42 0.10
N TYR A 156 4.06 -24.43 -1.21
CA TYR A 156 4.46 -25.64 -1.93
C TYR A 156 5.92 -25.60 -2.42
N LEU A 157 6.52 -24.41 -2.53
CA LEU A 157 7.85 -24.22 -3.09
C LEU A 157 8.77 -23.46 -2.12
N THR A 158 10.07 -23.55 -2.38
CA THR A 158 11.07 -22.79 -1.63
C THR A 158 10.94 -21.29 -1.90
N MET A 159 11.36 -20.47 -0.93
CA MET A 159 11.29 -19.01 -1.00
C MET A 159 12.05 -18.45 -2.23
N ASP A 160 13.11 -19.14 -2.68
CA ASP A 160 13.89 -18.75 -3.85
C ASP A 160 13.04 -18.79 -5.13
N ILE A 161 12.27 -19.87 -5.33
CA ILE A 161 11.41 -20.02 -6.51
C ILE A 161 10.27 -18.99 -6.49
N VAL A 162 9.70 -18.73 -5.31
CA VAL A 162 8.67 -17.70 -5.13
C VAL A 162 9.24 -16.30 -5.42
N GLY A 163 10.48 -16.06 -5.02
CA GLY A 163 11.22 -14.83 -5.33
C GLY A 163 11.40 -14.62 -6.83
N THR A 164 11.90 -15.64 -7.55
CA THR A 164 12.07 -15.60 -9.00
C THR A 164 10.74 -15.37 -9.72
N TYR A 165 9.68 -16.08 -9.32
CA TYR A 165 8.34 -15.87 -9.86
C TYR A 165 7.86 -14.43 -9.64
N SER A 166 8.04 -13.89 -8.43
CA SER A 166 7.65 -12.52 -8.10
C SER A 166 8.36 -11.49 -8.98
N LEU A 167 9.65 -11.68 -9.27
CA LEU A 167 10.42 -10.81 -10.16
C LEU A 167 9.94 -10.92 -11.60
N ALA A 168 9.74 -12.13 -12.12
CA ALA A 168 9.25 -12.36 -13.48
C ALA A 168 7.85 -11.74 -13.69
N TYR A 169 6.94 -11.94 -12.72
CA TYR A 169 5.60 -11.36 -12.76
C TYR A 169 5.64 -9.82 -12.77
N THR A 170 6.47 -9.22 -11.89
CA THR A 170 6.59 -7.77 -11.80
C THR A 170 7.20 -7.18 -13.08
N GLY A 171 8.21 -7.84 -13.65
CA GLY A 171 8.79 -7.45 -14.93
C GLY A 171 7.82 -7.58 -16.10
N GLY A 172 7.05 -8.68 -16.15
CA GLY A 172 6.03 -8.91 -17.17
C GLY A 172 4.93 -7.85 -17.15
N MET A 173 4.44 -7.47 -15.96
CA MET A 173 3.47 -6.37 -15.84
C MET A 173 4.02 -5.05 -16.37
N ALA A 174 5.28 -4.71 -16.08
CA ALA A 174 5.89 -3.47 -16.54
C ALA A 174 6.07 -3.40 -18.06
N LEU A 175 6.15 -4.53 -18.75
CA LEU A 175 6.23 -4.60 -20.22
C LEU A 175 4.85 -4.64 -20.89
N SER A 176 3.81 -5.02 -20.15
CA SER A 176 2.43 -5.12 -20.65
C SER A 176 1.63 -3.81 -20.51
N SER A 177 2.14 -2.85 -19.74
CA SER A 177 1.55 -1.53 -19.47
C SER A 177 2.12 -0.45 -20.38
#